data_AF-A0AAV9EU41-F1
#
_entry.id   AF-A0AAV9EU41-F1
#
_cell.length_a   1.000
_cell.length_b   1.000
_cell.length_c   1.000
_cell.angle_alpha   90.00
_cell.angle_beta   90.00
_cell.angle_gamma   90.00
#
_symmetry.space_group_name_H-M   'P 1'
#
loop_
_entity.id
_entity.type
_entity.pdbx_description
1 polymer ?
#
loop_
_entity_poly.entity_id
_entity_poly.type
_entity_poly.pdbx_seq_one_letter_code
_entity_poly.pdbx_strand_id
1 'polypeptide(L)'
;MKKKNQNQEMSSVKSKRVVSCGSSRSRATSRRRGGPILRAGLEEELRMLVPGGRTLRSEKLLLSRTVDYVAFLRFKLELLKAISDIYMP
;
A
#
# COMPACT_ATOMS: atom_id res chain seq x y z
N MET A 1 48.22 -46.31 5.47
CA MET A 1 47.03 -47.19 5.59
C MET A 1 46.82 -47.59 7.05
N LYS A 2 45.78 -47.08 7.73
CA LYS A 2 44.91 -47.80 8.70
C LYS A 2 43.93 -46.80 9.32
N LYS A 3 42.71 -47.28 9.51
CA LYS A 3 41.45 -46.57 9.70
C LYS A 3 41.11 -46.41 11.20
N LYS A 4 40.33 -45.37 11.50
CA LYS A 4 39.10 -45.31 12.35
C LYS A 4 39.14 -45.59 13.87
N ASN A 5 38.41 -44.72 14.59
CA ASN A 5 37.27 -44.96 15.54
C ASN A 5 37.38 -43.95 16.70
N GLN A 6 36.59 -42.88 16.87
CA GLN A 6 35.12 -42.71 17.03
C GLN A 6 34.46 -43.63 18.07
N ASN A 7 33.95 -42.98 19.13
CA ASN A 7 32.88 -43.35 20.08
C ASN A 7 33.20 -44.24 21.29
N GLN A 8 33.38 -43.60 22.44
CA GLN A 8 33.01 -43.96 23.82
C GLN A 8 33.08 -42.62 24.60
N GLU A 9 32.16 -42.12 25.42
CA GLU A 9 30.94 -42.62 26.03
C GLU A 9 30.07 -41.41 26.40
N MET A 10 28.75 -41.60 26.31
CA MET A 10 27.71 -40.81 26.97
C MET A 10 27.96 -40.85 28.49
N SER A 11 27.64 -39.90 29.37
CA SER A 11 26.38 -39.21 29.59
C SER A 11 26.55 -38.40 30.87
N SER A 12 26.15 -37.13 30.91
CA SER A 12 25.70 -36.56 32.18
C SER A 12 24.66 -35.48 31.93
N VAL A 13 23.42 -35.88 32.19
CA VAL A 13 22.21 -35.07 32.14
C VAL A 13 22.34 -33.92 33.14
N LYS A 14 22.21 -32.67 32.69
CA LYS A 14 21.85 -31.57 33.59
C LYS A 14 20.86 -30.61 32.93
N SER A 15 19.61 -31.01 33.07
CA SER A 15 18.42 -30.20 32.90
C SER A 15 18.52 -28.89 33.70
N LYS A 16 18.41 -27.75 33.02
CA LYS A 16 18.01 -26.48 33.65
C LYS A 16 16.99 -25.81 32.74
N ARG A 17 15.72 -25.89 33.16
CA ARG A 17 14.62 -25.06 32.66
C ARG A 17 14.91 -23.61 33.01
N VAL A 18 14.63 -22.70 32.09
CA VAL A 18 14.24 -21.33 32.41
C VAL A 18 13.10 -20.95 31.47
N VAL A 19 11.95 -20.74 32.08
CA VAL A 19 10.77 -20.09 31.50
C VAL A 19 11.02 -18.59 31.46
N SER A 20 10.56 -17.91 30.42
CA SER A 20 10.04 -16.54 30.56
C SER A 20 9.15 -16.18 29.38
N CYS A 21 7.92 -15.85 29.73
CA CYS A 21 6.85 -15.26 28.95
C CYS A 21 7.22 -13.89 28.37
N GLY A 22 6.69 -13.57 27.19
CA GLY A 22 6.87 -12.24 26.60
C GLY A 22 5.94 -11.96 25.41
N SER A 23 4.63 -11.89 25.68
CA SER A 23 3.68 -11.21 24.80
C SER A 23 4.10 -9.75 24.63
N SER A 24 4.23 -9.27 23.40
CA SER A 24 4.21 -7.83 23.09
C SER A 24 3.71 -7.59 21.68
N ARG A 25 2.37 -7.56 21.56
CA ARG A 25 1.66 -6.81 20.51
C ARG A 25 2.03 -5.33 20.64
N SER A 26 2.99 -4.85 19.86
CA SER A 26 3.21 -3.42 19.70
C SER A 26 2.47 -2.92 18.46
N ARG A 27 1.17 -2.64 18.65
CA ARG A 27 0.44 -1.67 17.83
C ARG A 27 0.88 -0.28 18.28
N ALA A 28 1.72 0.37 17.48
CA ALA A 28 2.13 1.76 17.65
C ALA A 28 3.02 2.09 16.45
N THR A 29 2.83 3.11 15.63
CA THR A 29 2.13 4.38 15.83
C THR A 29 1.78 4.95 14.46
N SER A 30 0.59 5.56 14.39
CA SER A 30 0.23 6.58 13.41
C SER A 30 1.37 7.59 13.29
N ARG A 31 2.15 7.51 12.21
CA ARG A 31 3.08 8.59 11.82
C ARG A 31 2.30 9.57 10.94
N ARG A 32 1.45 10.37 11.57
CA ARG A 32 1.10 11.69 11.03
C ARG A 32 2.37 12.53 11.02
N ARG A 33 3.11 12.50 9.91
CA ARG A 33 4.19 13.45 9.65
C ARG A 33 3.64 14.56 8.76
N GLY A 34 3.19 15.62 9.42
CA GLY A 34 3.11 16.94 8.81
C GLY A 34 4.51 17.47 8.54
N GLY A 35 4.76 17.85 7.30
CA GLY A 35 5.97 18.43 6.73
C GLY A 35 5.65 18.75 5.26
N PRO A 36 6.34 19.68 4.58
CA PRO A 36 5.83 20.28 3.34
C PRO A 36 5.86 19.25 2.18
N ILE A 37 4.75 18.57 1.98
CA ILE A 37 4.50 17.61 0.90
C ILE A 37 3.65 18.35 -0.15
N LEU A 38 4.27 19.19 -0.98
CA LEU A 38 3.51 19.94 -2.00
C LEU A 38 3.60 19.33 -3.41
N ARG A 39 4.49 18.35 -3.63
CA ARG A 39 4.66 17.68 -4.94
C ARG A 39 4.25 16.21 -4.89
N ALA A 40 4.84 15.43 -3.99
CA ALA A 40 4.53 14.00 -3.86
C ALA A 40 3.07 13.73 -3.41
N GLY A 41 2.45 14.67 -2.68
CA GLY A 41 1.06 14.52 -2.22
C GLY A 41 0.05 14.76 -3.33
N LEU A 42 0.33 15.73 -4.21
CA LEU A 42 -0.60 16.13 -5.27
C LEU A 42 -0.69 15.06 -6.36
N GLU A 43 0.44 14.43 -6.72
CA GLU A 43 0.44 13.29 -7.64
C GLU A 43 -0.31 12.09 -7.06
N GLU A 44 -0.12 11.81 -5.77
CA GLU A 44 -0.81 10.70 -5.11
C GLU A 44 -2.32 10.95 -5.00
N GLU A 45 -2.71 12.20 -4.71
CA GLU A 45 -4.10 12.63 -4.73
C GLU A 45 -4.71 12.48 -6.13
N LEU A 46 -4.00 12.90 -7.17
CA LEU A 46 -4.45 12.75 -8.55
C LEU A 46 -4.60 11.26 -8.95
N ARG A 47 -3.69 10.39 -8.50
CA ARG A 47 -3.77 8.93 -8.68
C ARG A 47 -5.00 8.31 -8.02
N MET A 48 -5.48 8.88 -6.93
CA MET A 48 -6.69 8.41 -6.25
C MET A 48 -7.98 8.86 -6.94
N LEU A 49 -7.98 10.06 -7.53
CA LEU A 49 -9.15 10.64 -8.20
C LEU A 49 -9.39 10.05 -9.60
N VAL A 50 -8.32 9.74 -10.32
CA VAL A 50 -8.41 9.23 -11.69
C VAL A 50 -8.66 7.71 -11.67
N PRO A 51 -9.70 7.19 -12.37
CA PRO A 51 -9.94 5.76 -12.47
C PRO A 51 -8.74 5.02 -13.08
N GLY A 52 -8.18 4.08 -12.31
CA GLY A 52 -6.96 3.36 -12.68
C GLY A 52 -5.65 4.12 -12.40
N GLY A 53 -5.72 5.33 -11.85
CA GLY A 53 -4.57 6.20 -11.59
C GLY A 53 -3.49 5.55 -10.71
N ARG A 54 -3.88 4.81 -9.66
CA ARG A 54 -2.95 4.07 -8.78
C ARG A 54 -2.10 3.02 -9.50
N THR A 55 -2.58 2.48 -10.62
CA THR A 55 -1.83 1.49 -11.41
C THR A 55 -0.90 2.13 -12.45
N LEU A 56 -1.06 3.43 -12.72
CA LEU A 56 -0.26 4.16 -13.69
C LEU A 56 1.05 4.63 -13.05
N ARG A 57 2.15 3.99 -13.44
CA ARG A 57 3.51 4.35 -12.98
C ARG A 57 4.11 5.55 -13.69
N SER A 58 3.62 5.88 -14.88
CA SER A 58 4.11 7.01 -15.69
C SER A 58 3.24 8.24 -15.47
N GLU A 59 3.87 9.37 -15.12
CA GLU A 59 3.21 10.68 -15.01
C GLU A 59 2.53 11.09 -16.32
N LYS A 60 3.16 10.81 -17.48
CA LYS A 60 2.60 11.15 -18.79
C LYS A 60 1.29 10.40 -19.07
N LEU A 61 1.25 9.11 -18.73
CA LEU A 61 0.05 8.29 -18.86
C LEU A 61 -1.05 8.70 -17.87
N LEU A 62 -0.65 9.11 -16.67
CA LEU A 62 -1.57 9.65 -15.68
C LEU A 62 -2.21 10.95 -16.17
N LEU A 63 -1.42 11.86 -16.73
CA LEU A 63 -1.91 13.12 -17.28
C LEU A 63 -2.86 12.89 -18.46
N SER A 64 -2.50 12.04 -19.43
CA SER A 64 -3.39 11.72 -20.55
C SER A 64 -4.72 11.13 -20.06
N ARG A 65 -4.65 10.17 -19.12
CA ARG A 65 -5.84 9.57 -18.51
C ARG A 65 -6.70 10.57 -17.75
N THR A 66 -6.07 11.56 -17.12
CA THR A 66 -6.75 12.64 -16.41
C THR A 66 -7.53 13.51 -17.38
N VAL A 67 -6.92 13.89 -18.50
CA VAL A 67 -7.59 14.66 -19.56
C VAL A 67 -8.80 13.91 -20.09
N ASP A 68 -8.65 12.63 -20.40
CA ASP A 68 -9.75 11.77 -20.85
C ASP A 68 -10.88 11.72 -19.83
N TYR A 69 -10.53 11.57 -18.55
CA TYR A 69 -11.51 11.48 -17.48
C TYR A 69 -12.26 12.79 -17.24
N VAL A 70 -11.57 13.93 -17.33
CA VAL A 70 -12.22 15.25 -17.25
C VAL A 70 -13.19 15.46 -18.41
N ALA A 71 -12.80 15.11 -19.64
CA ALA A 71 -13.67 15.21 -20.81
C ALA A 71 -14.93 14.34 -20.63
N PHE A 72 -14.75 13.11 -20.15
CA PHE A 72 -15.85 12.20 -19.86
C PHE A 72 -16.82 12.72 -18.79
N LEU A 73 -16.29 13.32 -17.71
CA LEU A 73 -17.12 13.92 -16.67
C LEU A 73 -17.91 15.13 -17.18
N ARG A 74 -17.30 15.99 -18.00
CA ARG A 74 -17.99 17.12 -18.62
C ARG A 74 -19.14 16.66 -19.50
N PHE A 75 -18.90 15.69 -20.37
CA PHE A 75 -19.95 15.10 -21.20
C PHE A 75 -21.11 14.53 -20.37
N LYS A 76 -20.81 13.82 -19.28
CA LYS A 76 -21.83 13.30 -18.36
C LYS A 76 -22.67 14.41 -17.73
N LEU A 77 -22.03 15.52 -17.34
CA LEU A 77 -22.73 16.66 -16.76
C LEU A 77 -23.61 17.35 -17.80
N GLU A 78 -23.12 17.55 -19.01
CA GLU A 78 -23.90 18.14 -20.11
C GLU A 78 -25.11 17.28 -20.46
N LEU A 79 -24.92 15.96 -20.58
CA LEU A 79 -26.00 15.02 -20.81
C LEU A 79 -27.03 15.05 -19.68
N LEU A 80 -26.57 15.02 -18.43
CA LEU A 80 -27.47 15.04 -17.28
C LEU A 80 -28.25 16.36 -17.18
N LYS A 81 -27.59 17.48 -17.53
CA LYS A 81 -28.24 18.79 -17.60
C LYS A 81 -29.28 18.83 -18.71
N ALA A 82 -28.95 18.37 -19.91
CA ALA A 82 -29.91 18.30 -21.03
C ALA A 82 -31.13 17.44 -20.68
N ILE A 83 -30.93 16.33 -19.96
CA ILE A 83 -32.03 15.50 -19.46
C ILE A 83 -32.81 16.27 -18.38
N SER A 84 -32.14 16.93 -17.44
CA SER A 84 -32.78 17.74 -16.41
C SER A 84 -33.66 18.82 -17.01
N ASP A 85 -33.20 19.52 -18.05
CA ASP A 85 -33.95 20.58 -18.73
C ASP A 85 -35.23 20.03 -19.41
N ILE A 86 -35.27 18.74 -19.75
CA ILE A 86 -36.48 18.08 -20.29
C ILE A 86 -37.49 17.76 -19.17
N TYR A 87 -37.01 17.36 -17.99
CA TYR A 87 -37.87 16.90 -16.88
C TYR A 87 -38.23 17.98 -15.85
N MET A 88 -37.38 19.00 -15.70
CA MET A 88 -37.56 20.18 -14.84
C MET A 88 -37.31 21.46 -15.66
N PRO A 89 -38.28 21.87 -16.48
CA PRO A 89 -38.20 23.11 -17.25
C PRO A 89 -38.20 24.37 -16.38
#